data_AF-A0A382S5L7-F1
#
_entry.id   AF-A0A382S5L7-F1
#
_cell.length_a   1.000
_cell.length_b   1.000
_cell.length_c   1.000
_cell.angle_alpha   90.00
_cell.angle_beta   90.00
_cell.angle_gamma   90.00
#
_symmetry.space_group_name_H-M   'P 1'
#
loop_
_entity.id
_entity.type
_entity.pdbx_description
1 polymer ?
#
loop_
_entity_poly.entity_id
_entity_poly.type
_entity_poly.pdbx_seq_one_letter_code
_entity_poly.pdbx_strand_id
1 'polypeptide(L)'
;SFDAAVELAFYDKNNDEIKRTWMRPTEKISVLDAPDNCRKVVIDPDQYMPDTDRTNNTTKRGIKTHIIFDKPRYYDIDLNILPWPPTSNAYDGNSNGFFIKYGGPGGFGGISVDTWILYGDKTKRLNGILWLKKEIDNLWSLSSGRFESLIESRSGHDGISFSFIGNKNKRTRTSFEQTNIKFDVYYHNIKDIAAFNPDLYDIGEFGISKIGISKYWRPNLFSSYSIGSQVHFGSEFAKLDLKSTINKRFSKKIKTSVKINAGTFLVSENILKQYRYYISGSIIPDFENYVWDRTEENSLSIIKGFYHGGGIRG
;
A
#
# COMPACT_ATOMS: atom_id res chain seq x y z
N SER A 1 18.83 -14.93 -21.49
CA SER A 1 18.12 -15.83 -22.42
C SER A 1 17.28 -16.77 -21.57
N PHE A 2 16.00 -16.94 -21.88
CA PHE A 2 15.13 -17.90 -21.19
C PHE A 2 15.23 -19.23 -21.95
N ASP A 3 15.96 -20.19 -21.41
CA ASP A 3 16.26 -21.48 -22.03
C ASP A 3 15.44 -22.61 -21.40
N ALA A 4 14.12 -22.42 -21.38
CA ALA A 4 13.18 -23.44 -20.93
C ALA A 4 12.08 -23.62 -21.97
N ALA A 5 11.68 -24.87 -22.19
CA ALA A 5 10.52 -25.15 -23.02
C ALA A 5 9.25 -24.74 -22.25
N VAL A 6 8.31 -24.13 -22.97
CA VAL A 6 7.00 -23.76 -22.44
C VAL A 6 5.94 -24.60 -23.15
N GLU A 7 4.91 -24.97 -22.41
CA GLU A 7 3.75 -25.64 -22.98
C GLU A 7 2.73 -24.60 -23.45
N LEU A 8 2.11 -24.83 -24.60
CA LEU A 8 1.10 -23.96 -25.19
C LEU A 8 -0.15 -24.79 -25.46
N ALA A 9 -1.30 -24.32 -24.98
CA ALA A 9 -2.61 -24.91 -25.27
C ALA A 9 -3.44 -23.93 -26.12
N PHE A 10 -4.03 -24.46 -27.20
CA PHE A 10 -4.89 -23.73 -28.12
C PHE A 10 -6.35 -24.12 -27.86
N TYR A 11 -7.22 -23.14 -27.73
CA TYR A 11 -8.65 -23.32 -27.45
C TYR A 11 -9.51 -22.72 -28.54
N ASP A 12 -10.67 -23.34 -28.77
CA ASP A 12 -11.68 -22.87 -29.72
C ASP A 12 -12.60 -21.79 -29.11
N LYS A 13 -13.70 -21.46 -29.80
CA LYS A 13 -14.69 -20.47 -29.34
C LYS A 13 -15.48 -20.91 -28.11
N ASN A 14 -15.59 -22.22 -27.85
CA ASN A 14 -16.31 -22.80 -26.73
C ASN A 14 -15.41 -23.00 -25.50
N ASN A 15 -14.10 -22.70 -25.63
CA ASN A 15 -13.04 -23.02 -24.67
C ASN A 15 -12.69 -24.51 -24.61
N ASP A 16 -12.97 -25.26 -25.66
CA ASP A 16 -12.51 -26.64 -25.80
C ASP A 16 -11.05 -26.63 -26.30
N GLU A 17 -10.20 -27.46 -25.71
CA GLU A 17 -8.79 -27.58 -26.10
C GLU A 17 -8.69 -28.26 -27.48
N ILE A 18 -8.16 -27.53 -28.47
CA ILE A 18 -7.93 -28.02 -29.83
C ILE A 18 -6.64 -28.85 -29.87
N LYS A 19 -5.57 -28.30 -29.29
CA LYS A 19 -4.21 -28.85 -29.36
C LYS A 19 -3.35 -28.33 -28.22
N ARG A 20 -2.42 -29.17 -27.76
CA ARG A 20 -1.32 -28.79 -26.88
C ARG A 20 0.02 -29.04 -27.55
N THR A 21 1.00 -28.16 -27.33
CA THR A 21 2.34 -28.32 -27.91
C THR A 21 3.41 -27.75 -26.99
N TRP A 22 4.60 -28.36 -27.02
CA TRP A 22 5.79 -27.86 -26.33
C TRP A 22 6.61 -27.03 -27.30
N MET A 23 7.01 -25.85 -26.87
CA MET A 23 7.79 -24.91 -27.65
C MET A 23 8.99 -24.44 -26.84
N ARG A 24 10.20 -24.56 -27.43
CA ARG A 24 11.41 -23.96 -26.86
C ARG A 24 11.74 -22.69 -27.65
N PRO A 25 11.68 -21.50 -27.02
CA PRO A 25 12.06 -20.27 -27.70
C PRO A 25 13.55 -20.29 -28.05
N THR A 26 13.88 -20.06 -29.32
CA THR A 26 15.28 -19.89 -29.76
C THR A 26 15.72 -18.43 -29.75
N GLU A 27 14.75 -17.50 -29.68
CA GLU A 27 14.95 -16.05 -29.74
C GLU A 27 14.06 -15.34 -28.71
N LYS A 28 14.30 -14.03 -28.51
CA LYS A 28 13.51 -13.19 -27.60
C LYS A 28 12.04 -13.08 -28.01
N ILE A 29 11.78 -13.13 -29.32
CA ILE A 29 10.43 -13.12 -29.89
C ILE A 29 10.35 -14.36 -30.77
N SER A 30 9.25 -15.10 -30.68
CA SER A 30 8.99 -16.23 -31.55
C SER A 30 7.55 -16.16 -32.04
N VAL A 31 7.38 -16.43 -33.32
CA VAL A 31 6.08 -16.41 -33.99
C VAL A 31 5.65 -17.86 -34.21
N LEU A 32 4.39 -18.15 -33.90
CA LEU A 32 3.81 -19.49 -34.05
C LEU A 32 2.50 -19.38 -34.81
N ASP A 33 2.28 -20.32 -35.73
CA ASP A 33 1.00 -20.46 -36.40
C ASP A 33 -0.02 -21.09 -35.45
N ALA A 34 -1.19 -20.45 -35.36
CA ALA A 34 -2.31 -20.98 -34.60
C ALA A 34 -3.12 -21.97 -35.46
N PRO A 35 -3.62 -23.08 -34.90
CA PRO A 35 -4.54 -23.98 -35.60
C PRO A 35 -5.79 -23.25 -36.09
N ASP A 36 -6.39 -23.75 -37.18
CA ASP A 36 -7.68 -23.28 -37.65
C ASP A 36 -8.73 -23.32 -36.53
N ASN A 37 -9.57 -22.28 -36.46
CA ASN A 37 -10.58 -22.08 -35.42
C ASN A 37 -10.06 -21.75 -33.99
N CYS A 38 -8.75 -21.52 -33.81
CA CYS A 38 -8.22 -21.06 -32.51
C CYS A 38 -8.72 -19.65 -32.15
N ARG A 39 -9.16 -19.48 -30.90
CA ARG A 39 -9.67 -18.20 -30.34
C ARG A 39 -8.96 -17.74 -29.08
N LYS A 40 -8.32 -18.65 -28.36
CA LYS A 40 -7.55 -18.36 -27.14
C LYS A 40 -6.33 -19.27 -27.10
N VAL A 41 -5.19 -18.71 -26.72
CA VAL A 41 -3.97 -19.47 -26.44
C VAL A 41 -3.59 -19.24 -24.99
N VAL A 42 -3.11 -20.30 -24.34
CA VAL A 42 -2.62 -20.26 -22.96
C VAL A 42 -1.22 -20.86 -22.90
N ILE A 43 -0.29 -20.13 -22.29
CA ILE A 43 1.07 -20.58 -21.97
C ILE A 43 1.04 -21.23 -20.58
N ASP A 44 1.70 -22.38 -20.45
CA ASP A 44 1.79 -23.16 -19.22
C ASP A 44 0.42 -23.45 -18.61
N PRO A 45 -0.54 -24.09 -19.35
CA PRO A 45 -1.94 -24.22 -18.93
C PRO A 45 -2.12 -24.78 -17.52
N ASP A 46 -1.22 -25.65 -17.07
CA ASP A 46 -1.26 -26.29 -15.75
C ASP A 46 -0.52 -25.49 -14.64
N GLN A 47 0.02 -24.31 -14.97
CA GLN A 47 0.62 -23.32 -14.06
C GLN A 47 1.85 -23.80 -13.27
N TYR A 48 2.64 -24.69 -13.85
CA TYR A 48 3.85 -25.23 -13.21
C TYR A 48 5.03 -24.25 -13.27
N MET A 49 5.04 -23.32 -14.22
CA MET A 49 6.15 -22.40 -14.45
C MET A 49 6.18 -21.29 -13.39
N PRO A 50 7.34 -21.06 -12.74
CA PRO A 50 7.51 -19.90 -11.89
C PRO A 50 7.59 -18.64 -12.77
N ASP A 51 6.52 -17.87 -12.78
CA ASP A 51 6.43 -16.63 -13.55
C ASP A 51 5.97 -15.47 -12.65
N THR A 52 6.58 -14.31 -12.88
CA THR A 52 6.28 -13.07 -12.17
C THR A 52 4.91 -12.52 -12.60
N ASP A 53 4.55 -12.65 -13.89
CA ASP A 53 3.29 -12.16 -14.45
C ASP A 53 2.60 -13.21 -15.32
N ARG A 54 2.06 -14.22 -14.64
CA ARG A 54 1.23 -15.30 -15.24
C ARG A 54 -0.01 -14.77 -15.93
N THR A 55 -0.46 -13.55 -15.63
CA THR A 55 -1.64 -13.02 -16.29
C THR A 55 -1.38 -12.86 -17.79
N ASN A 56 -0.16 -12.54 -18.20
CA ASN A 56 0.22 -12.39 -19.61
C ASN A 56 0.32 -13.72 -20.37
N ASN A 57 0.09 -14.85 -19.71
CA ASN A 57 0.14 -16.17 -20.32
C ASN A 57 -1.08 -16.49 -21.18
N THR A 58 -2.02 -15.57 -21.37
CA THR A 58 -3.15 -15.82 -22.28
C THR A 58 -3.48 -14.64 -23.17
N THR A 59 -3.89 -14.94 -24.41
CA THR A 59 -4.27 -13.95 -25.41
C THR A 59 -5.68 -13.38 -25.17
N LYS A 60 -6.52 -14.06 -24.39
CA LYS A 60 -7.88 -13.60 -24.06
C LYS A 60 -8.29 -14.06 -22.67
N ARG A 61 -8.73 -13.10 -21.85
CA ARG A 61 -9.18 -13.36 -20.46
C ARG A 61 -10.69 -13.21 -20.34
N GLY A 62 -11.34 -14.15 -19.66
CA GLY A 62 -12.72 -13.98 -19.20
C GLY A 62 -12.76 -13.22 -17.86
N ILE A 63 -13.94 -12.80 -17.43
CA ILE A 63 -14.16 -12.30 -16.06
C ILE A 63 -14.72 -13.44 -15.22
N LYS A 64 -14.17 -13.63 -14.03
CA LYS A 64 -14.63 -14.64 -13.08
C LYS A 64 -14.73 -14.05 -11.69
N THR A 65 -15.86 -14.26 -11.04
CA THR A 65 -16.14 -13.73 -9.71
C THR A 65 -16.19 -14.85 -8.68
N HIS A 66 -15.60 -14.63 -7.52
CA HIS A 66 -15.51 -15.59 -6.42
C HIS A 66 -15.98 -14.95 -5.13
N ILE A 67 -16.73 -15.67 -4.30
CA ILE A 67 -17.22 -15.17 -2.99
C ILE A 67 -16.25 -15.50 -1.85
N ILE A 68 -15.33 -16.44 -2.06
CA ILE A 68 -14.27 -16.83 -1.13
C ILE A 68 -12.97 -16.82 -1.93
N PHE A 69 -11.85 -16.49 -1.28
CA PHE A 69 -10.53 -16.58 -1.91
C PHE A 69 -10.28 -18.00 -2.43
N ASP A 70 -10.40 -18.15 -3.74
CA ASP A 70 -10.03 -19.37 -4.45
C ASP A 70 -8.61 -19.23 -5.02
N LYS A 71 -8.00 -20.36 -5.40
CA LYS A 71 -6.70 -20.37 -6.07
C LYS A 71 -6.82 -19.55 -7.38
N PRO A 72 -5.97 -18.54 -7.60
CA PRO A 72 -6.04 -17.71 -8.80
C PRO A 72 -5.76 -18.55 -10.05
N ARG A 73 -6.56 -18.37 -11.09
CA ARG A 73 -6.40 -19.07 -12.37
C ARG A 73 -5.48 -18.34 -13.35
N TYR A 74 -5.23 -17.05 -13.13
CA TYR A 74 -4.38 -16.16 -13.94
C TYR A 74 -4.80 -15.95 -15.41
N TYR A 75 -5.42 -16.93 -16.06
CA TYR A 75 -5.96 -16.84 -17.44
C TYR A 75 -7.29 -16.11 -17.53
N ASP A 76 -7.91 -15.83 -16.37
CA ASP A 76 -9.12 -15.04 -16.25
C ASP A 76 -8.83 -13.86 -15.31
N ILE A 77 -9.63 -12.81 -15.43
CA ILE A 77 -9.71 -11.73 -14.47
C ILE A 77 -10.52 -12.25 -13.27
N ASP A 78 -9.82 -12.83 -12.30
CA ASP A 78 -10.41 -13.33 -11.05
C ASP A 78 -10.66 -12.16 -10.08
N LEU A 79 -11.93 -11.87 -9.83
CA LEU A 79 -12.40 -10.88 -8.87
C LEU A 79 -12.93 -11.58 -7.62
N ASN A 80 -12.33 -11.33 -6.47
CA ASN A 80 -12.81 -11.83 -5.19
C ASN A 80 -13.75 -10.78 -4.58
N ILE A 81 -15.02 -11.11 -4.40
CA ILE A 81 -16.07 -10.22 -3.91
C ILE A 81 -16.57 -10.76 -2.56
N LEU A 82 -16.33 -10.00 -1.50
CA LEU A 82 -16.66 -10.39 -0.14
C LEU A 82 -17.64 -9.38 0.47
N PRO A 83 -18.67 -9.82 1.21
CA PRO A 83 -19.43 -8.90 2.04
C PRO A 83 -18.50 -8.29 3.10
N TRP A 84 -18.51 -6.96 3.22
CA TRP A 84 -17.72 -6.26 4.23
C TRP A 84 -18.53 -6.13 5.52
N PRO A 85 -17.96 -6.49 6.69
CA PRO A 85 -18.67 -6.37 7.95
C PRO A 85 -19.05 -4.92 8.24
N PRO A 86 -20.18 -4.69 8.96
CA PRO A 86 -20.60 -3.35 9.35
C PRO A 86 -19.49 -2.60 10.08
N THR A 87 -19.19 -1.39 9.59
CA THR A 87 -18.30 -0.44 10.27
C THR A 87 -19.09 0.77 10.71
N SER A 88 -18.95 1.17 11.97
CA SER A 88 -19.68 2.32 12.53
C SER A 88 -18.74 3.50 12.75
N ASN A 89 -19.17 4.71 12.39
CA ASN A 89 -18.47 5.95 12.74
C ASN A 89 -19.46 7.11 12.97
N ALA A 90 -19.03 8.16 13.66
CA ALA A 90 -19.88 9.28 14.06
C ALA A 90 -20.49 10.05 12.88
N TYR A 91 -19.85 10.04 11.71
CA TYR A 91 -20.28 10.77 10.52
C TYR A 91 -21.25 9.98 9.66
N ASP A 92 -20.86 8.80 9.19
CA ASP A 92 -21.65 7.95 8.29
C ASP A 92 -22.66 7.04 8.98
N GLY A 93 -22.57 6.90 10.31
CA GLY A 93 -23.34 5.90 11.06
C GLY A 93 -22.83 4.50 10.76
N ASN A 94 -23.74 3.53 10.62
CA ASN A 94 -23.39 2.18 10.20
C ASN A 94 -23.21 2.11 8.69
N SER A 95 -22.01 1.73 8.27
CA SER A 95 -21.63 1.54 6.89
C SER A 95 -21.48 0.05 6.58
N ASN A 96 -22.20 -0.41 5.56
CA ASN A 96 -22.17 -1.79 5.07
C ASN A 96 -21.84 -1.81 3.58
N GLY A 97 -21.31 -2.91 3.07
CA GLY A 97 -21.15 -3.07 1.63
C GLY A 97 -20.26 -4.24 1.22
N PHE A 98 -19.45 -4.04 0.19
CA PHE A 98 -18.64 -5.09 -0.42
C PHE A 98 -17.18 -4.69 -0.54
N PHE A 99 -16.32 -5.68 -0.38
CA PHE A 99 -14.90 -5.60 -0.72
C PHE A 99 -14.66 -6.39 -2.00
N ILE A 100 -13.98 -5.78 -2.96
CA ILE A 100 -13.60 -6.40 -4.23
C ILE A 100 -12.09 -6.35 -4.35
N LYS A 101 -11.48 -7.50 -4.63
CA LYS A 101 -10.04 -7.63 -4.83
C LYS A 101 -9.70 -8.29 -6.15
N TYR A 102 -8.76 -7.69 -6.85
CA TYR A 102 -8.06 -8.23 -8.00
C TYR A 102 -6.55 -8.23 -7.75
N GLY A 103 -5.89 -9.29 -8.19
CA GLY A 103 -4.45 -9.43 -8.08
C GLY A 103 -3.96 -9.77 -6.68
N GLY A 104 -2.67 -9.55 -6.43
CA GLY A 104 -2.01 -9.91 -5.19
C GLY A 104 -0.56 -10.36 -5.37
N PRO A 105 0.06 -10.90 -4.30
CA PRO A 105 1.44 -11.36 -4.37
C PRO A 105 1.55 -12.63 -5.22
N GLY A 106 2.55 -12.66 -6.13
CA GLY A 106 2.85 -13.79 -7.00
C GLY A 106 1.95 -13.89 -8.24
N GLY A 107 2.54 -14.01 -9.43
CA GLY A 107 1.83 -14.30 -10.67
C GLY A 107 0.97 -13.17 -11.28
N PHE A 108 0.74 -12.06 -10.56
CA PHE A 108 -0.01 -10.89 -11.06
C PHE A 108 0.88 -9.73 -11.54
N GLY A 109 2.18 -9.98 -11.74
CA GLY A 109 3.12 -8.94 -12.16
C GLY A 109 3.24 -7.79 -11.15
N GLY A 110 2.99 -8.05 -9.86
CA GLY A 110 2.99 -7.03 -8.81
C GLY A 110 1.78 -6.08 -8.85
N ILE A 111 0.75 -6.35 -9.66
CA ILE A 111 -0.47 -5.55 -9.72
C ILE A 111 -1.46 -6.04 -8.66
N SER A 112 -2.05 -5.10 -7.92
CA SER A 112 -3.24 -5.37 -7.11
C SER A 112 -4.19 -4.17 -7.12
N VAL A 113 -5.48 -4.49 -7.10
CA VAL A 113 -6.58 -3.52 -6.97
C VAL A 113 -7.47 -4.02 -5.85
N ASP A 114 -7.59 -3.21 -4.81
CA ASP A 114 -8.45 -3.48 -3.66
C ASP A 114 -9.47 -2.34 -3.59
N THR A 115 -10.76 -2.65 -3.53
CA THR A 115 -11.80 -1.62 -3.40
C THR A 115 -12.88 -2.00 -2.41
N TRP A 116 -13.34 -1.00 -1.65
CA TRP A 116 -14.46 -1.08 -0.74
C TRP A 116 -15.55 -0.16 -1.26
N ILE A 117 -16.75 -0.71 -1.42
CA ILE A 117 -17.95 0.05 -1.78
C ILE A 117 -18.88 -0.06 -0.58
N LEU A 118 -19.13 1.06 0.09
CA LEU A 118 -19.84 1.15 1.36
C LEU A 118 -21.03 2.11 1.24
N TYR A 119 -22.08 1.88 2.02
CA TYR A 119 -23.21 2.78 2.12
C TYR A 119 -23.43 3.20 3.57
N GLY A 120 -23.35 4.50 3.84
CA GLY A 120 -23.58 5.07 5.17
C GLY A 120 -25.06 5.31 5.43
N ASP A 121 -25.60 4.72 6.51
CA ASP A 121 -27.01 4.85 6.85
C ASP A 121 -27.40 6.24 7.37
N LYS A 122 -26.49 6.98 7.99
CA LYS A 122 -26.73 8.33 8.52
C LYS A 122 -26.66 9.39 7.42
N THR A 123 -25.62 9.32 6.57
CA THR A 123 -25.41 10.28 5.47
C THR A 123 -26.23 9.96 4.23
N LYS A 124 -26.73 8.72 4.10
CA LYS A 124 -27.43 8.19 2.90
C LYS A 124 -26.58 8.31 1.62
N ARG A 125 -25.26 8.14 1.76
CA ARG A 125 -24.29 8.30 0.67
C ARG A 125 -23.51 7.01 0.41
N LEU A 126 -23.16 6.82 -0.86
CA LEU A 126 -22.18 5.82 -1.27
C LEU A 126 -20.78 6.36 -0.95
N ASN A 127 -20.03 5.58 -0.21
CA ASN A 127 -18.69 5.86 0.27
C ASN A 127 -17.79 4.69 -0.14
N GLY A 128 -16.47 4.86 -0.01
CA GLY A 128 -15.59 3.78 -0.41
C GLY A 128 -14.12 4.12 -0.42
N ILE A 129 -13.35 3.12 -0.83
CA ILE A 129 -11.91 3.16 -0.95
C ILE A 129 -11.55 2.44 -2.24
N LEU A 130 -10.66 3.01 -3.03
CA LEU A 130 -10.00 2.36 -4.16
C LEU A 130 -8.50 2.45 -3.93
N TRP A 131 -7.87 1.29 -3.82
CA TRP A 131 -6.43 1.17 -3.64
C TRP A 131 -5.83 0.43 -4.83
N LEU A 132 -4.98 1.14 -5.56
CA LEU A 132 -4.21 0.64 -6.69
C LEU A 132 -2.76 0.46 -6.27
N LYS A 133 -2.15 -0.66 -6.64
CA LYS A 133 -0.76 -0.94 -6.33
C LYS A 133 -0.05 -1.63 -7.50
N LYS A 134 1.18 -1.21 -7.75
CA LYS A 134 2.11 -1.83 -8.69
C LYS A 134 3.48 -2.00 -8.04
N GLU A 135 3.94 -3.23 -7.93
CA GLU A 135 5.30 -3.58 -7.52
C GLU A 135 6.18 -3.86 -8.75
N ILE A 136 7.44 -3.45 -8.66
CA ILE A 136 8.45 -3.63 -9.70
C ILE A 136 9.75 -4.06 -9.03
N ASP A 137 10.27 -5.22 -9.40
CA ASP A 137 11.58 -5.67 -8.95
C ASP A 137 12.69 -5.03 -9.78
N ASN A 138 13.86 -4.82 -9.16
CA ASN A 138 15.06 -4.29 -9.81
C ASN A 138 14.85 -2.96 -10.57
N LEU A 139 14.11 -2.03 -9.97
CA LEU A 139 13.89 -0.70 -10.53
C LEU A 139 15.12 0.19 -10.35
N TRP A 140 15.81 0.50 -11.45
CA TRP A 140 17.03 1.33 -11.48
C TRP A 140 18.15 0.76 -10.59
N SER A 141 18.55 1.48 -9.54
CA SER A 141 19.56 1.05 -8.57
C SER A 141 18.97 0.52 -7.25
N LEU A 142 17.65 0.34 -7.22
CA LEU A 142 16.87 -0.19 -6.11
C LEU A 142 16.61 -1.69 -6.33
N SER A 143 16.51 -2.45 -5.24
CA SER A 143 16.13 -3.86 -5.31
C SER A 143 14.64 -4.04 -5.63
N SER A 144 13.80 -3.11 -5.19
CA SER A 144 12.38 -3.07 -5.55
C SER A 144 11.81 -1.66 -5.46
N GLY A 145 10.77 -1.42 -6.25
CA GLY A 145 9.95 -0.21 -6.26
C GLY A 145 8.47 -0.58 -6.13
N ARG A 146 7.70 0.30 -5.51
CA ARG A 146 6.26 0.14 -5.35
C ARG A 146 5.57 1.48 -5.57
N PHE A 147 4.60 1.50 -6.47
CA PHE A 147 3.69 2.61 -6.70
C PHE A 147 2.34 2.26 -6.10
N GLU A 148 1.77 3.16 -5.32
CA GLU A 148 0.45 3.01 -4.72
C GLU A 148 -0.36 4.28 -4.97
N SER A 149 -1.65 4.11 -5.23
CA SER A 149 -2.62 5.19 -5.25
C SER A 149 -3.82 4.80 -4.40
N LEU A 150 -4.27 5.71 -3.54
CA LEU A 150 -5.45 5.54 -2.72
C LEU A 150 -6.43 6.64 -3.06
N ILE A 151 -7.68 6.29 -3.29
CA ILE A 151 -8.79 7.23 -3.39
C ILE A 151 -9.80 6.79 -2.34
N GLU A 152 -10.17 7.67 -1.41
CA GLU A 152 -11.13 7.35 -0.37
C GLU A 152 -12.15 8.46 -0.17
N SER A 153 -13.35 8.06 0.23
CA SER A 153 -14.43 8.93 0.69
C SER A 153 -15.12 8.18 1.81
N ARG A 154 -14.81 8.51 3.06
CA ARG A 154 -15.38 7.85 4.25
C ARG A 154 -15.16 8.70 5.50
N SER A 155 -16.04 8.54 6.49
CA SER A 155 -15.87 9.11 7.83
C SER A 155 -15.59 10.62 7.81
N GLY A 156 -16.32 11.37 6.97
CA GLY A 156 -16.17 12.83 6.87
C GLY A 156 -14.90 13.31 6.16
N HIS A 157 -14.13 12.41 5.54
CA HIS A 157 -12.92 12.71 4.80
C HIS A 157 -12.98 12.16 3.38
N ASP A 158 -12.64 13.01 2.42
CA ASP A 158 -12.31 12.58 1.07
C ASP A 158 -10.81 12.76 0.85
N GLY A 159 -10.15 11.77 0.27
CA GLY A 159 -8.71 11.78 0.10
C GLY A 159 -8.28 11.16 -1.21
N ILE A 160 -7.21 11.71 -1.78
CA ILE A 160 -6.45 11.07 -2.85
C ILE A 160 -4.99 11.04 -2.41
N SER A 161 -4.31 9.91 -2.54
CA SER A 161 -2.88 9.84 -2.34
C SER A 161 -2.18 9.07 -3.46
N PHE A 162 -0.92 9.45 -3.67
CA PHE A 162 0.03 8.76 -4.53
C PHE A 162 1.31 8.56 -3.76
N SER A 163 1.79 7.33 -3.72
CA SER A 163 2.98 6.93 -2.97
C SER A 163 3.94 6.16 -3.88
N PHE A 164 5.21 6.57 -3.87
CA PHE A 164 6.30 5.78 -4.38
C PHE A 164 7.18 5.32 -3.22
N ILE A 165 7.47 4.02 -3.17
CA ILE A 165 8.34 3.40 -2.17
C ILE A 165 9.44 2.63 -2.88
N GLY A 166 10.68 3.09 -2.71
CA GLY A 166 11.88 2.48 -3.22
C GLY A 166 12.67 1.78 -2.11
N ASN A 167 13.06 0.52 -2.33
CA ASN A 167 13.87 -0.24 -1.38
C ASN A 167 15.18 -0.68 -2.03
N LYS A 168 16.28 -0.53 -1.30
CA LYS A 168 17.58 -1.09 -1.65
C LYS A 168 18.07 -1.97 -0.51
N ASN A 169 18.00 -3.27 -0.73
CA ASN A 169 18.36 -4.28 0.24
C ASN A 169 19.73 -4.88 -0.09
N LYS A 170 20.56 -5.09 0.93
CA LYS A 170 21.78 -5.90 0.86
C LYS A 170 21.74 -6.91 2.00
N ARG A 171 21.94 -8.19 1.71
CA ARG A 171 21.87 -9.26 2.70
C ARG A 171 23.07 -10.19 2.58
N THR A 172 23.66 -10.55 3.71
CA THR A 172 24.61 -11.66 3.84
C THR A 172 24.02 -12.71 4.81
N ARG A 173 24.79 -13.75 5.15
CA ARG A 173 24.34 -14.79 6.10
C ARG A 173 24.07 -14.24 7.51
N THR A 174 24.74 -13.16 7.91
CA THR A 174 24.68 -12.62 9.29
C THR A 174 24.29 -11.15 9.35
N SER A 175 24.41 -10.41 8.26
CA SER A 175 24.11 -8.98 8.19
C SER A 175 23.01 -8.63 7.20
N PHE A 176 22.30 -7.54 7.48
CA PHE A 176 21.28 -6.99 6.60
C PHE A 176 21.33 -5.46 6.62
N GLU A 177 21.29 -4.85 5.45
CA GLU A 177 21.15 -3.42 5.26
C GLU A 177 19.96 -3.14 4.35
N GLN A 178 19.18 -2.13 4.70
CA GLN A 178 18.06 -1.67 3.90
C GLN A 178 18.09 -0.15 3.86
N THR A 179 18.02 0.40 2.65
CA THR A 179 17.68 1.81 2.44
C THR A 179 16.27 1.86 1.89
N ASN A 180 15.44 2.71 2.47
CA ASN A 180 14.08 2.95 2.04
C ASN A 180 13.93 4.44 1.71
N ILE A 181 13.39 4.72 0.52
CA ILE A 181 13.03 6.05 0.06
C ILE A 181 11.53 6.03 -0.17
N LYS A 182 10.82 7.01 0.37
CA LYS A 182 9.37 7.18 0.21
C LYS A 182 9.07 8.59 -0.26
N PHE A 183 8.24 8.69 -1.27
CA PHE A 183 7.67 9.95 -1.74
C PHE A 183 6.17 9.79 -1.74
N ASP A 184 5.47 10.67 -1.06
CA ASP A 184 4.02 10.67 -1.00
C ASP A 184 3.47 12.05 -1.34
N VAL A 185 2.34 12.07 -2.03
CA VAL A 185 1.54 13.26 -2.26
C VAL A 185 0.12 12.92 -1.85
N TYR A 186 -0.49 13.82 -1.09
CA TYR A 186 -1.84 13.69 -0.57
C TYR A 186 -2.64 14.92 -0.93
N TYR A 187 -3.90 14.69 -1.27
CA TYR A 187 -4.98 15.65 -1.20
C TYR A 187 -5.96 15.16 -0.15
N HIS A 188 -6.40 16.06 0.70
CA HIS A 188 -7.36 15.77 1.75
C HIS A 188 -8.42 16.85 1.77
N ASN A 189 -9.68 16.44 1.86
CA ASN A 189 -10.83 17.28 2.14
C ASN A 189 -11.50 16.75 3.40
N ILE A 190 -11.26 17.44 4.53
CA ILE A 190 -11.96 17.17 5.78
C ILE A 190 -13.23 18.01 5.77
N LYS A 191 -14.39 17.36 5.79
CA LYS A 191 -15.70 18.01 5.58
C LYS A 191 -16.35 18.55 6.84
N ASP A 192 -16.18 17.86 7.97
CA ASP A 192 -17.04 18.10 9.14
C ASP A 192 -16.34 17.80 10.48
N ILE A 193 -16.54 18.69 11.47
CA ILE A 193 -16.13 18.48 12.87
C ILE A 193 -16.83 17.27 13.51
N ALA A 194 -18.00 16.87 13.02
CA ALA A 194 -18.70 15.70 13.54
C ALA A 194 -17.89 14.40 13.40
N ALA A 195 -16.88 14.39 12.51
CA ALA A 195 -15.99 13.25 12.29
C ALA A 195 -14.62 13.40 12.97
N PHE A 196 -14.22 14.61 13.34
CA PHE A 196 -12.85 14.94 13.77
C PHE A 196 -12.84 15.90 14.95
N ASN A 197 -11.95 15.65 15.91
CA ASN A 197 -11.70 16.59 16.99
C ASN A 197 -11.18 17.94 16.42
N PRO A 198 -11.93 19.05 16.60
CA PRO A 198 -11.59 20.34 16.02
C PRO A 198 -10.33 20.98 16.62
N ASP A 199 -9.88 20.52 17.79
CA ASP A 199 -8.61 20.96 18.39
C ASP A 199 -7.38 20.32 17.74
N LEU A 200 -7.58 19.19 17.05
CA LEU A 200 -6.52 18.37 16.48
C LEU A 200 -6.48 18.42 14.95
N TYR A 201 -7.59 18.71 14.30
CA TYR A 201 -7.71 18.75 12.85
C TYR A 201 -8.31 20.07 12.38
N ASP A 202 -7.76 20.60 11.29
CA ASP A 202 -8.38 21.70 10.55
C ASP A 202 -9.31 21.15 9.46
N ILE A 203 -10.49 21.76 9.35
CA ILE A 203 -11.47 21.48 8.30
C ILE A 203 -11.03 22.17 7.01
N GLY A 204 -11.32 21.53 5.88
CA GLY A 204 -11.12 22.09 4.56
C GLY A 204 -10.22 21.21 3.69
N GLU A 205 -9.70 21.83 2.64
CA GLU A 205 -8.93 21.17 1.59
C GLU A 205 -7.45 21.49 1.73
N PHE A 206 -6.61 20.45 1.70
CA PHE A 206 -5.17 20.62 1.83
C PHE A 206 -4.41 19.62 0.96
N GLY A 207 -3.40 20.15 0.27
CA GLY A 207 -2.41 19.38 -0.46
C GLY A 207 -1.14 19.25 0.36
N ILE A 208 -0.66 18.02 0.53
CA ILE A 208 0.50 17.70 1.37
C ILE A 208 1.45 16.82 0.58
N SER A 209 2.74 17.13 0.62
CA SER A 209 3.78 16.26 0.06
C SER A 209 4.73 15.82 1.17
N LYS A 210 5.24 14.59 1.06
CA LYS A 210 6.06 13.98 2.10
C LYS A 210 7.20 13.22 1.45
N ILE A 211 8.42 13.54 1.86
CA ILE A 211 9.62 12.87 1.39
C ILE A 211 10.29 12.23 2.59
N GLY A 212 10.51 10.92 2.54
CA GLY A 212 11.15 10.16 3.58
C GLY A 212 12.37 9.40 3.05
N ILE A 213 13.46 9.43 3.80
CA ILE A 213 14.58 8.53 3.61
C ILE A 213 14.90 7.86 4.93
N SER A 214 15.09 6.55 4.91
CA SER A 214 15.55 5.81 6.08
C SER A 214 16.55 4.74 5.70
N LYS A 215 17.47 4.49 6.62
CA LYS A 215 18.48 3.45 6.49
C LYS A 215 18.49 2.61 7.75
N TYR A 216 18.42 1.31 7.55
CA TYR A 216 18.42 0.29 8.57
C TYR A 216 19.65 -0.59 8.39
N TRP A 217 20.33 -0.87 9.51
CA TRP A 217 21.44 -1.79 9.57
C TRP A 217 21.20 -2.81 10.66
N ARG A 218 21.44 -4.07 10.34
CA ARG A 218 21.53 -5.17 11.27
C ARG A 218 22.87 -5.86 11.00
N PRO A 219 23.97 -5.42 11.63
CA PRO A 219 25.29 -6.00 11.36
C PRO A 219 25.41 -7.44 11.87
N ASN A 220 24.62 -7.82 12.88
CA ASN A 220 24.60 -9.19 13.41
C ASN A 220 23.24 -9.52 14.07
N LEU A 221 23.12 -10.70 14.67
CA LEU A 221 21.89 -11.16 15.31
C LEU A 221 21.53 -10.42 16.61
N PHE A 222 22.45 -9.64 17.19
CA PHE A 222 22.33 -9.01 18.50
C PHE A 222 22.14 -7.49 18.46
N SER A 223 22.43 -6.82 17.34
CA SER A 223 22.21 -5.38 17.21
C SER A 223 21.54 -4.99 15.91
N SER A 224 20.70 -3.96 15.99
CA SER A 224 20.22 -3.22 14.83
C SER A 224 20.12 -1.73 15.13
N TYR A 225 20.25 -0.94 14.07
CA TYR A 225 20.27 0.51 14.11
C TYR A 225 19.44 1.00 12.94
N SER A 226 18.67 2.06 13.13
CA SER A 226 18.02 2.77 12.02
C SER A 226 18.13 4.26 12.22
N ILE A 227 18.36 4.97 11.12
CA ILE A 227 18.20 6.41 11.05
C ILE A 227 17.21 6.73 9.95
N GLY A 228 16.41 7.77 10.14
CA GLY A 228 15.50 8.27 9.13
C GLY A 228 15.33 9.76 9.25
N SER A 229 15.05 10.37 8.11
CA SER A 229 14.65 11.75 7.97
C SER A 229 13.38 11.79 7.13
N GLN A 230 12.48 12.70 7.45
CA GLN A 230 11.25 12.92 6.73
C GLN A 230 10.95 14.41 6.69
N VAL A 231 10.51 14.91 5.53
CA VAL A 231 10.04 16.27 5.39
C VAL A 231 8.60 16.25 4.88
N HIS A 232 7.71 16.93 5.59
CA HIS A 232 6.35 17.23 5.12
C HIS A 232 6.31 18.66 4.61
N PHE A 233 5.62 18.86 3.49
CA PHE A 233 5.40 20.14 2.84
C PHE A 233 3.90 20.37 2.73
N GLY A 234 3.42 21.48 3.31
CA GLY A 234 2.12 22.06 2.99
C GLY A 234 2.31 23.37 2.21
N SER A 235 1.20 24.06 1.92
CA SER A 235 1.24 25.35 1.23
C SER A 235 2.08 26.40 1.96
N GLU A 236 1.99 26.43 3.29
CA GLU A 236 2.53 27.50 4.15
C GLU A 236 3.43 26.95 5.27
N PHE A 237 3.84 25.68 5.18
CA PHE A 237 4.76 25.08 6.15
C PHE A 237 5.63 23.98 5.55
N ALA A 238 6.81 23.80 6.16
CA ALA A 238 7.70 22.67 5.90
C ALA A 238 8.19 22.12 7.23
N LYS A 239 7.96 20.83 7.49
CA LYS A 239 8.23 20.16 8.76
C LYS A 239 9.25 19.07 8.56
N LEU A 240 10.38 19.13 9.27
CA LEU A 240 11.45 18.13 9.26
C LEU A 240 11.37 17.26 10.51
N ASP A 241 11.29 15.94 10.32
CA ASP A 241 11.31 14.93 11.37
C ASP A 241 12.52 14.01 11.21
N LEU A 242 13.31 13.88 12.27
CA LEU A 242 14.44 12.97 12.37
C LEU A 242 14.13 11.87 13.38
N LYS A 243 14.40 10.62 13.00
CA LYS A 243 14.22 9.45 13.86
C LYS A 243 15.46 8.59 13.87
N SER A 244 15.86 8.15 15.06
CA SER A 244 16.90 7.16 15.25
C SER A 244 16.43 6.07 16.19
N THR A 245 16.82 4.82 15.93
CA THR A 245 16.52 3.70 16.82
C THR A 245 17.71 2.78 16.91
N ILE A 246 18.07 2.41 18.13
CA ILE A 246 19.16 1.50 18.44
C ILE A 246 18.57 0.36 19.26
N ASN A 247 18.65 -0.86 18.71
CA ASN A 247 18.28 -2.08 19.41
C ASN A 247 19.53 -2.88 19.73
N LYS A 248 19.71 -3.26 20.99
CA LYS A 248 20.82 -4.09 21.44
C LYS A 248 20.31 -5.22 22.33
N ARG A 249 20.71 -6.45 22.03
CA ARG A 249 20.53 -7.62 22.88
C ARG A 249 21.85 -7.91 23.59
N PHE A 250 21.88 -7.71 24.91
CA PHE A 250 23.05 -8.01 25.74
C PHE A 250 23.09 -9.48 26.16
N SER A 251 21.91 -10.10 26.36
CA SER A 251 21.79 -11.53 26.67
C SER A 251 20.48 -12.10 26.11
N LYS A 252 20.23 -13.41 26.24
CA LYS A 252 18.94 -14.01 25.84
C LYS A 252 17.74 -13.32 26.52
N LYS A 253 17.93 -12.81 27.75
CA LYS A 253 16.88 -12.18 28.58
C LYS A 253 16.89 -10.65 28.52
N ILE A 254 18.02 -10.02 28.18
CA ILE A 254 18.16 -8.55 28.21
C ILE A 254 18.22 -7.98 26.80
N LYS A 255 17.21 -7.17 26.45
CA LYS A 255 17.12 -6.39 25.22
C LYS A 255 16.82 -4.94 25.58
N THR A 256 17.54 -4.03 24.94
CA THR A 256 17.40 -2.58 25.11
C THR A 256 17.06 -1.97 23.76
N SER A 257 16.07 -1.09 23.74
CA SER A 257 15.68 -0.28 22.58
C SER A 257 15.75 1.18 22.99
N VAL A 258 16.63 1.95 22.35
CA VAL A 258 16.69 3.41 22.50
C VAL A 258 16.09 4.01 21.24
N LYS A 259 15.11 4.90 21.39
CA LYS A 259 14.50 5.65 20.29
C LYS A 259 14.74 7.13 20.55
N ILE A 260 15.12 7.86 19.51
CA ILE A 260 15.32 9.30 19.58
C ILE A 260 14.54 9.90 18.42
N ASN A 261 13.65 10.83 18.72
CA ASN A 261 12.91 11.57 17.72
C ASN A 261 13.15 13.07 17.96
N ALA A 262 13.47 13.78 16.90
CA ALA A 262 13.61 15.23 16.90
C ALA A 262 12.86 15.78 15.71
N GLY A 263 12.29 16.98 15.86
CA GLY A 263 11.52 17.59 14.80
C GLY A 263 11.57 19.10 14.88
N THR A 264 11.45 19.76 13.74
CA THR A 264 11.43 21.22 13.63
C THR A 264 10.63 21.67 12.42
N PHE A 265 10.19 22.92 12.42
CA PHE A 265 9.66 23.56 11.23
C PHE A 265 10.77 24.33 10.52
N LEU A 266 10.93 24.07 9.23
CA LEU A 266 11.79 24.83 8.32
C LEU A 266 11.06 26.09 7.82
N VAL A 267 9.74 25.98 7.66
CA VAL A 267 8.80 27.08 7.35
C VAL A 267 7.56 26.86 8.21
N SER A 268 7.00 27.92 8.80
CA SER A 268 5.93 27.84 9.81
C SER A 268 4.97 29.03 9.77
N GLU A 269 4.56 29.48 8.58
CA GLU A 269 3.64 30.62 8.46
C GLU A 269 2.23 30.23 8.94
N ASN A 270 1.72 29.10 8.45
CA ASN A 270 0.43 28.56 8.86
C ASN A 270 0.46 27.04 8.93
N ILE A 271 0.62 26.52 10.13
CA ILE A 271 0.71 25.08 10.36
C ILE A 271 -0.67 24.54 10.72
N LEU A 272 -1.19 23.70 9.83
CA LEU A 272 -2.39 22.90 10.05
C LEU A 272 -2.26 22.09 11.35
N LYS A 273 -3.31 22.07 12.17
CA LYS A 273 -3.33 21.46 13.52
C LYS A 273 -2.80 20.03 13.52
N GLN A 274 -3.20 19.22 12.54
CA GLN A 274 -2.82 17.82 12.46
C GLN A 274 -1.32 17.60 12.21
N TYR A 275 -0.58 18.61 11.73
CA TYR A 275 0.87 18.55 11.50
C TYR A 275 1.70 19.17 12.62
N ARG A 276 1.08 19.74 13.65
CA ARG A 276 1.77 20.33 14.79
C ARG A 276 2.53 19.28 15.62
N TYR A 277 3.51 19.74 16.40
CA TYR A 277 4.15 18.89 17.41
C TYR A 277 3.34 18.90 18.70
N TYR A 278 3.04 17.70 19.21
CA TYR A 278 2.34 17.49 20.47
C TYR A 278 3.27 16.78 21.44
N ILE A 279 3.21 17.17 22.73
CA ILE A 279 4.09 16.62 23.77
C ILE A 279 3.82 15.13 23.99
N SER A 280 2.57 14.70 23.88
CA SER A 280 2.15 13.32 24.11
C SER A 280 1.11 12.87 23.07
N GLY A 281 1.07 11.55 22.84
CA GLY A 281 0.22 10.91 21.84
C GLY A 281 0.65 11.18 20.38
N SER A 282 0.00 10.49 19.45
CA SER A 282 0.32 10.56 18.03
C SER A 282 -0.94 10.88 17.24
N ILE A 283 -0.86 11.88 16.36
CA ILE A 283 -1.89 12.19 15.38
C ILE A 283 -1.53 11.50 14.07
N ILE A 284 -2.54 11.08 13.31
CA ILE A 284 -2.38 10.50 11.97
C ILE A 284 -2.89 11.53 10.97
N PRO A 285 -2.03 12.49 10.55
CA PRO A 285 -2.45 13.61 9.72
C PRO A 285 -2.80 13.19 8.29
N ASP A 286 -2.10 12.18 7.77
CA ASP A 286 -2.21 11.75 6.36
C ASP A 286 -3.18 10.57 6.15
N PHE A 287 -3.97 10.21 7.18
CA PHE A 287 -4.98 9.12 7.13
C PHE A 287 -4.48 7.72 6.73
N GLU A 288 -3.16 7.50 6.71
CA GLU A 288 -2.53 6.24 6.29
C GLU A 288 -2.90 5.00 7.14
N ASN A 289 -3.40 5.20 8.36
CA ASN A 289 -3.82 4.12 9.25
C ASN A 289 -5.30 4.25 9.61
N TYR A 290 -5.94 3.09 9.76
CA TYR A 290 -7.28 3.04 10.33
C TYR A 290 -7.25 3.47 11.79
N VAL A 291 -8.08 4.45 12.13
CA VAL A 291 -8.31 4.92 13.49
C VAL A 291 -9.78 4.73 13.77
N TRP A 292 -10.09 4.05 14.87
CA TRP A 292 -11.46 3.70 15.21
C TRP A 292 -12.32 4.94 15.45
N ASP A 293 -11.81 5.93 16.20
CA ASP A 293 -12.53 7.16 16.48
C ASP A 293 -11.56 8.34 16.61
N ARG A 294 -11.87 9.43 15.90
CA ARG A 294 -11.09 10.68 15.83
C ARG A 294 -11.82 11.86 16.48
N THR A 295 -12.98 11.64 17.08
CA THR A 295 -13.78 12.66 17.75
C THR A 295 -13.27 12.95 19.17
N GLU A 296 -13.77 14.03 19.79
CA GLU A 296 -13.41 14.44 21.15
C GLU A 296 -13.95 13.48 22.23
N GLU A 297 -15.06 12.78 21.94
CA GLU A 297 -15.74 11.88 22.87
C GLU A 297 -15.00 10.53 23.05
N ASN A 298 -13.93 10.29 22.28
CA ASN A 298 -13.15 9.08 22.37
C ASN A 298 -12.35 9.03 23.70
N SER A 299 -12.82 8.23 24.65
CA SER A 299 -12.18 7.99 25.95
C SER A 299 -10.83 7.27 25.87
N LEU A 300 -10.46 6.72 24.71
CA LEU A 300 -9.16 6.08 24.45
C LEU A 300 -8.12 7.07 23.89
N SER A 301 -8.52 8.31 23.56
CA SER A 301 -7.60 9.31 23.02
C SER A 301 -6.76 9.96 24.13
N ILE A 302 -5.44 9.75 24.09
CA ILE A 302 -4.49 10.25 25.11
C ILE A 302 -4.14 11.75 24.90
N ILE A 303 -4.67 12.40 23.86
CA ILE A 303 -4.28 13.75 23.44
C ILE A 303 -5.36 14.76 23.87
N LYS A 304 -5.27 15.26 25.11
CA LYS A 304 -6.03 16.44 25.56
C LYS A 304 -5.07 17.55 25.98
N GLY A 305 -4.96 18.63 25.21
CA GLY A 305 -4.39 19.92 25.66
C GLY A 305 -2.88 20.15 25.55
N PHE A 306 -2.15 19.52 24.62
CA PHE A 306 -0.67 19.52 24.64
C PHE A 306 0.05 20.04 23.38
N TYR A 307 -0.41 21.15 22.78
CA TYR A 307 0.36 21.85 21.75
C TYR A 307 1.38 22.81 22.38
N HIS A 308 2.68 22.57 22.17
CA HIS A 308 3.75 23.52 22.52
C HIS A 308 4.72 23.55 21.33
N GLY A 309 4.98 24.74 20.79
CA GLY A 309 5.68 25.02 19.52
C GLY A 309 7.16 24.61 19.45
N GLY A 310 7.46 23.34 19.70
CA GLY A 310 8.80 22.74 19.72
C GLY A 310 8.97 21.85 20.94
N GLY A 311 9.15 20.55 20.74
CA GLY A 311 9.35 19.59 21.82
C GLY A 311 10.16 18.37 21.38
N ILE A 312 11.14 17.98 22.18
CA ILE A 312 11.88 16.71 22.02
C ILE A 312 11.00 15.60 22.60
N ARG A 313 10.74 14.56 21.80
CA ARG A 313 9.95 13.39 22.21
C ARG A 313 10.92 12.25 22.55
N GLY A 314 11.03 11.94 23.85
CA GLY A 314 11.78 10.79 24.39
C GLY A 314 11.02 9.48 24.24
#